data_AF-A0A6C0BFW8-F1
#
_entry.id   AF-A0A6C0BFW8-F1
#
_cell.length_a   1.000
_cell.length_b   1.000
_cell.length_c   1.000
_cell.angle_alpha   90.00
_cell.angle_beta   90.00
_cell.angle_gamma   90.00
#
_symmetry.space_group_name_H-M   'P 1'
#
loop_
_entity.id
_entity.type
_entity.pdbx_description
1 polymer ?
#
loop_
_entity_poly.entity_id
_entity_poly.type
_entity_poly.pdbx_seq_one_letter_code
_entity_poly.pdbx_strand_id
1 'polypeptide(L)'
;MECNKVITIPQYTGTCWFNAILMTVFFSQYMRNVLMTKESNWKMPLKTRKLFRDILKRRYTVFEMKQQAYMFFQVITPEYILKQLHKERPDIFNFNPSEREGYFNTLYLEKLLTYLDIKDILQIDAVEQPNGKINLYLSNVYNNYTIMTATKKRKARYVTKYLLKSLDKNAFMKEYEVVSIRFVQSEKHDKANLIKTDMTMENFFTNGFVYNNTEYVHDSLLLTNFNIYECHKGHDICGVTCGNERFMYNGWLRHTRDAAMQKTTKTTGANNTYPCELMKYDWLSNQPDFCLNPSMCKLDNIDTNKELKRNVCFNISKGPRTYLMVNKKFMFNEVDVPSVTTALAIDPQEKQEEKVKKTKGKECPQGKIVNPATGRCVKIDGAIGKKILSKK
;
A
#
# COMPACT_ATOMS: atom_id res chain seq x y z
N MET A 1 -2.52 -0.51 21.48
CA MET A 1 -3.28 -0.94 20.27
C MET A 1 -3.00 -2.41 20.04
N GLU A 2 -4.03 -3.24 19.80
CA GLU A 2 -3.86 -4.67 19.51
C GLU A 2 -3.73 -4.91 18.00
N CYS A 3 -2.50 -5.04 17.52
CA CYS A 3 -2.17 -5.09 16.09
C CYS A 3 -2.71 -6.33 15.37
N ASN A 4 -2.80 -7.46 16.07
CA ASN A 4 -3.44 -8.69 15.57
C ASN A 4 -4.96 -8.55 15.39
N LYS A 5 -5.57 -7.49 15.93
CA LYS A 5 -6.99 -7.18 15.75
C LYS A 5 -7.21 -6.11 14.69
N VAL A 6 -6.19 -5.67 13.95
CA VAL A 6 -6.38 -4.70 12.86
C VAL A 6 -7.10 -5.35 11.69
N ILE A 7 -8.13 -4.69 11.19
CA ILE A 7 -8.80 -5.09 9.95
C ILE A 7 -7.95 -4.59 8.79
N THR A 8 -7.36 -5.53 8.08
CA THR A 8 -6.50 -5.29 6.94
C THR A 8 -7.32 -5.01 5.68
N ILE A 9 -6.73 -4.32 4.69
CA ILE A 9 -7.40 -4.05 3.42
C ILE A 9 -7.56 -5.36 2.65
N PRO A 10 -8.76 -5.80 2.26
CA PRO A 10 -8.93 -7.00 1.46
C PRO A 10 -8.47 -6.80 0.01
N GLN A 11 -7.86 -7.83 -0.57
CA GLN A 11 -7.64 -7.94 -2.01
C GLN A 11 -8.80 -8.69 -2.65
N TYR A 12 -9.40 -8.10 -3.69
CA TYR A 12 -10.50 -8.71 -4.43
C TYR A 12 -10.07 -9.20 -5.81
N THR A 13 -9.13 -8.50 -6.46
CA THR A 13 -8.62 -8.82 -7.80
C THR A 13 -7.09 -8.72 -7.86
N GLY A 14 -6.50 -8.55 -9.05
CA GLY A 14 -5.05 -8.50 -9.29
C GLY A 14 -4.35 -7.23 -8.77
N THR A 15 -4.76 -6.70 -7.63
CA THR A 15 -4.25 -5.45 -7.03
C THR A 15 -3.34 -5.69 -5.83
N CYS A 16 -2.82 -6.90 -5.62
CA CYS A 16 -1.94 -7.26 -4.50
C CYS A 16 -0.83 -6.22 -4.25
N TRP A 17 -0.19 -5.75 -5.32
CA TRP A 17 0.84 -4.71 -5.29
C TRP A 17 0.34 -3.39 -4.69
N PHE A 18 -0.89 -2.98 -5.01
CA PHE A 18 -1.46 -1.72 -4.54
C PHE A 18 -2.01 -1.86 -3.12
N ASN A 19 -2.60 -3.00 -2.82
CA ASN A 19 -2.97 -3.42 -1.47
C ASN A 19 -1.77 -3.32 -0.51
N ALA A 20 -0.62 -3.87 -0.91
CA ALA A 20 0.63 -3.76 -0.15
C ALA A 20 1.04 -2.31 0.07
N ILE A 21 1.00 -1.46 -0.97
CA ILE A 21 1.29 -0.01 -0.86
C ILE A 21 0.34 0.67 0.14
N LEU A 22 -0.97 0.42 0.07
CA LEU A 22 -1.91 1.05 0.99
C LEU A 22 -1.62 0.66 2.45
N MET A 23 -1.24 -0.60 2.69
CA MET A 23 -0.88 -1.06 4.02
C MET A 23 0.45 -0.46 4.50
N THR A 24 1.48 -0.37 3.66
CA THR A 24 2.75 0.26 4.06
C THR A 24 2.58 1.76 4.34
N VAL A 25 1.77 2.45 3.54
CA VAL A 25 1.60 3.91 3.65
C VAL A 25 0.65 4.30 4.79
N PHE A 26 -0.52 3.66 4.91
CA PHE A 26 -1.57 4.11 5.83
C PHE A 26 -1.66 3.31 7.14
N PHE A 27 -1.09 2.10 7.22
CA PHE A 27 -1.23 1.23 8.40
C PHE A 27 0.05 1.08 9.19
N SER A 28 1.20 1.18 8.53
CA SER A 28 2.49 1.09 9.20
C SER A 28 2.72 2.27 10.14
N GLN A 29 3.26 1.99 11.33
CA GLN A 29 3.20 2.87 12.49
C GLN A 29 3.79 4.27 12.24
N TYR A 30 5.02 4.36 11.74
CA TYR A 30 5.72 5.64 11.57
C TYR A 30 5.37 6.32 10.25
N MET A 31 5.08 5.57 9.19
CA MET A 31 4.52 6.17 7.96
C MET A 31 3.19 6.86 8.22
N ARG A 32 2.35 6.26 9.07
CA ARG A 32 1.10 6.90 9.53
C ARG A 32 1.37 8.20 10.27
N ASN A 33 2.36 8.23 11.16
CA ASN A 33 2.78 9.45 11.85
C ASN A 33 3.22 10.54 10.87
N VAL A 34 3.99 10.20 9.84
CA VAL A 34 4.34 11.14 8.77
C VAL A 34 3.07 11.71 8.13
N LEU A 35 2.13 10.86 7.70
CA LEU A 35 0.89 11.30 7.06
C LEU A 35 0.02 12.19 7.94
N MET A 36 -0.05 11.93 9.25
CA MET A 36 -0.78 12.77 10.20
C MET A 36 -0.24 14.21 10.23
N THR A 37 1.07 14.42 10.02
CA THR A 37 1.65 15.78 9.93
C THR A 37 1.41 16.47 8.58
N LYS A 38 1.00 15.72 7.55
CA LYS A 38 0.81 16.19 6.18
C LYS A 38 -0.65 16.35 5.76
N GLU A 39 -1.58 15.72 6.48
CA GLU A 39 -3.01 15.63 6.13
C GLU A 39 -3.68 17.00 5.86
N SER A 40 -3.25 18.06 6.54
CA SER A 40 -3.76 19.42 6.35
C SER A 40 -3.32 20.04 5.01
N ASN A 41 -2.21 19.58 4.44
CA ASN A 41 -1.58 20.17 3.26
C ASN A 41 -1.96 19.47 1.95
N TRP A 42 -2.73 18.38 2.02
CA TRP A 42 -3.14 17.59 0.85
C TRP A 42 -3.94 18.43 -0.15
N LYS A 43 -3.37 18.65 -1.34
CA LYS A 43 -3.93 19.48 -2.42
C LYS A 43 -4.83 18.71 -3.40
N MET A 44 -5.26 17.52 -3.02
CA MET A 44 -6.10 16.65 -3.85
C MET A 44 -7.58 17.03 -3.77
N PRO A 45 -8.42 16.62 -4.75
CA PRO A 45 -9.85 16.88 -4.72
C PRO A 45 -10.52 16.41 -3.42
N LEU A 46 -11.53 17.15 -2.94
CA LEU A 46 -12.21 16.91 -1.66
C LEU A 46 -12.62 15.45 -1.45
N LYS A 47 -13.14 14.80 -2.50
CA LYS A 47 -13.58 13.41 -2.43
C LYS A 47 -12.43 12.45 -2.09
N THR A 48 -11.30 12.56 -2.78
CA THR A 48 -10.10 11.74 -2.55
C THR A 48 -9.41 12.11 -1.25
N ARG A 49 -9.39 13.41 -0.91
CA ARG A 49 -8.91 13.90 0.38
C ARG A 49 -9.68 13.22 1.52
N LYS A 50 -11.02 13.31 1.51
CA LYS A 50 -11.88 12.67 2.52
C LYS A 50 -11.65 11.17 2.60
N LEU A 51 -11.51 10.50 1.45
CA LEU A 51 -11.24 9.06 1.38
C LEU A 51 -9.95 8.67 2.10
N PHE A 52 -8.83 9.34 1.80
CA PHE A 52 -7.56 9.05 2.47
C PHE A 52 -7.55 9.49 3.93
N ARG A 53 -8.28 10.56 4.28
CA ARG A 53 -8.46 10.95 5.69
C ARG A 53 -9.20 9.88 6.47
N ASP A 54 -10.27 9.31 5.90
CA ASP A 54 -11.01 8.20 6.49
C ASP A 54 -10.12 6.96 6.66
N ILE A 55 -9.31 6.61 5.66
CA ILE A 55 -8.37 5.47 5.75
C ILE A 55 -7.31 5.75 6.83
N LEU A 56 -6.70 6.94 6.84
CA LEU A 56 -5.65 7.34 7.77
C LEU A 56 -6.15 7.33 9.22
N LYS A 57 -7.32 7.91 9.48
CA LYS A 57 -7.86 8.12 10.83
C LYS A 57 -8.50 6.89 11.43
N ARG A 58 -8.99 5.95 10.61
CA ARG A 58 -9.70 4.78 11.11
C ARG A 58 -8.75 3.61 11.37
N ARG A 59 -8.35 3.46 12.63
CA ARG A 59 -7.76 2.22 13.15
C ARG A 59 -8.86 1.21 13.41
N TYR A 60 -9.26 0.49 12.36
CA TYR A 60 -10.28 -0.54 12.48
C TYR A 60 -9.78 -1.73 13.29
N THR A 61 -10.29 -1.90 14.51
CA THR A 61 -10.04 -3.10 15.33
C THR A 61 -11.23 -4.07 15.26
N VAL A 62 -10.95 -5.36 15.41
CA VAL A 62 -11.92 -6.48 15.34
C VAL A 62 -13.05 -6.34 16.37
N PHE A 63 -12.82 -5.66 17.50
CA PHE A 63 -13.77 -5.65 18.61
C PHE A 63 -14.84 -4.55 18.48
N GLU A 64 -14.49 -3.36 17.99
CA GLU A 64 -15.38 -2.19 18.06
C GLU A 64 -16.22 -1.97 16.79
N MET A 65 -15.70 -2.33 15.60
CA MET A 65 -16.30 -1.90 14.33
C MET A 65 -16.19 -2.94 13.20
N LYS A 66 -16.10 -4.24 13.50
CA LYS A 66 -15.83 -5.28 12.48
C LYS A 66 -16.73 -5.19 11.25
N GLN A 67 -18.04 -5.04 11.45
CA GLN A 67 -18.98 -4.93 10.35
C GLN A 67 -18.83 -3.60 9.60
N GLN A 68 -18.65 -2.48 10.30
CA GLN A 68 -18.54 -1.16 9.67
C GLN A 68 -17.24 -1.02 8.86
N ALA A 69 -16.13 -1.48 9.40
CA ALA A 69 -14.84 -1.53 8.73
C ALA A 69 -14.88 -2.42 7.48
N TYR A 70 -15.50 -3.59 7.61
CA TYR A 70 -15.66 -4.51 6.51
C TYR A 70 -16.54 -3.90 5.40
N MET A 71 -17.69 -3.33 5.77
CA MET A 71 -18.58 -2.62 4.84
C MET A 71 -17.87 -1.44 4.17
N PHE A 72 -17.01 -0.72 4.91
CA PHE A 72 -16.17 0.33 4.34
C PHE A 72 -15.27 -0.21 3.23
N PHE A 73 -14.51 -1.28 3.49
CA PHE A 73 -13.61 -1.86 2.47
C PHE A 73 -14.32 -2.70 1.39
N GLN A 74 -15.60 -3.05 1.56
CA GLN A 74 -16.43 -3.57 0.48
C GLN A 74 -16.85 -2.48 -0.51
N VAL A 75 -16.98 -1.23 -0.05
CA VAL A 75 -17.36 -0.08 -0.88
C VAL A 75 -16.13 0.62 -1.43
N ILE A 76 -15.13 0.82 -0.58
CA ILE A 76 -13.83 1.42 -0.88
C ILE A 76 -12.82 0.30 -1.10
N THR A 77 -12.89 -0.29 -2.28
CA THR A 77 -11.93 -1.33 -2.67
C THR A 77 -10.63 -0.70 -3.20
N PRO A 78 -9.51 -1.44 -3.22
CA PRO A 78 -8.28 -1.00 -3.89
C PRO A 78 -8.52 -0.59 -5.35
N GLU A 79 -9.35 -1.33 -6.09
CA GLU A 79 -9.72 -1.01 -7.47
C GLU A 79 -10.49 0.30 -7.57
N TYR A 80 -11.39 0.58 -6.61
CA TYR A 80 -12.10 1.86 -6.55
C TYR A 80 -11.11 3.01 -6.36
N ILE A 81 -10.17 2.88 -5.43
CA ILE A 81 -9.15 3.90 -5.17
C ILE A 81 -8.28 4.11 -6.42
N LEU A 82 -7.76 3.04 -7.04
CA LEU A 82 -6.99 3.12 -8.29
C LEU A 82 -7.77 3.85 -9.38
N LYS A 83 -9.06 3.52 -9.54
CA LYS A 83 -9.93 4.18 -10.53
C LYS A 83 -10.13 5.66 -10.24
N GLN A 84 -10.27 6.07 -8.98
CA GLN A 84 -10.34 7.50 -8.64
C GLN A 84 -9.02 8.20 -8.93
N LEU A 85 -7.89 7.63 -8.48
CA LEU A 85 -6.56 8.21 -8.71
C LEU A 85 -6.27 8.38 -10.21
N HIS A 86 -6.50 7.35 -11.01
CA HIS A 86 -6.33 7.41 -12.46
C HIS A 86 -7.25 8.43 -13.12
N LYS A 87 -8.52 8.51 -12.69
CA LYS A 87 -9.48 9.48 -13.22
C LYS A 87 -9.09 10.92 -12.89
N GLU A 88 -8.58 11.17 -11.68
CA GLU A 88 -8.28 12.51 -11.20
C GLU A 88 -6.94 13.04 -11.72
N ARG A 89 -5.92 12.17 -11.78
CA ARG A 89 -4.56 12.52 -12.21
C ARG A 89 -3.98 11.41 -13.11
N PRO A 90 -4.51 11.22 -14.33
CA PRO A 90 -4.01 10.20 -15.25
C PRO A 90 -2.54 10.43 -15.66
N ASP A 91 -2.09 11.68 -15.58
CA ASP A 91 -0.71 12.10 -15.81
C ASP A 91 0.26 11.53 -14.77
N ILE A 92 -0.18 11.43 -13.50
CA ILE A 92 0.60 10.81 -12.42
C ILE A 92 0.29 9.32 -12.36
N PHE A 93 -0.98 8.96 -12.17
CA PHE A 93 -1.46 7.60 -11.94
C PHE A 93 -1.92 6.98 -13.25
N ASN A 94 -0.95 6.60 -14.08
CA ASN A 94 -1.20 6.08 -15.43
C ASN A 94 -1.57 4.58 -15.50
N PHE A 95 -1.61 3.87 -14.36
CA PHE A 95 -2.09 2.48 -14.34
C PHE A 95 -3.55 2.44 -14.76
N ASN A 96 -3.87 1.63 -15.78
CA ASN A 96 -5.23 1.44 -16.23
C ASN A 96 -5.95 0.50 -15.24
N PRO A 97 -6.95 0.97 -14.48
CA PRO A 97 -7.64 0.17 -13.46
C PRO A 97 -8.47 -0.99 -14.05
N SER A 98 -8.60 -1.07 -15.38
CA SER A 98 -9.25 -2.19 -16.08
C SER A 98 -8.27 -3.31 -16.43
N GLU A 99 -6.96 -3.08 -16.30
CA GLU A 99 -5.94 -4.11 -16.49
C GLU A 99 -5.96 -5.11 -15.32
N ARG A 100 -5.73 -6.38 -15.64
CA ARG A 100 -5.65 -7.47 -14.67
C ARG A 100 -4.21 -7.90 -14.38
N GLU A 101 -3.25 -7.21 -14.99
CA GLU A 101 -1.82 -7.48 -14.83
C GLU A 101 -1.24 -6.68 -13.66
N GLY A 102 -0.17 -7.20 -13.06
CA GLY A 102 0.54 -6.51 -11.98
C GLY A 102 1.23 -5.24 -12.46
N TYR A 103 1.58 -4.36 -11.53
CA TYR A 103 2.28 -3.10 -11.81
C TYR A 103 3.55 -2.96 -10.96
N PHE A 104 4.43 -2.04 -11.36
CA PHE A 104 5.66 -1.74 -10.60
C PHE A 104 5.33 -1.02 -9.30
N ASN A 105 5.29 -1.77 -8.19
CA ASN A 105 4.90 -1.28 -6.87
C ASN A 105 5.70 -0.06 -6.40
N THR A 106 7.02 -0.06 -6.55
CA THR A 106 7.91 0.99 -6.04
C THR A 106 7.67 2.32 -6.76
N LEU A 107 7.44 2.28 -8.08
CA LEU A 107 7.14 3.48 -8.86
C LEU A 107 5.78 4.09 -8.49
N TYR A 108 4.77 3.25 -8.24
CA TYR A 108 3.46 3.73 -7.84
C TYR A 108 3.47 4.30 -6.42
N LEU A 109 4.24 3.67 -5.51
CA LEU A 109 4.44 4.12 -4.15
C LEU A 109 4.96 5.57 -4.12
N GLU A 110 6.00 5.88 -4.87
CA GLU A 110 6.60 7.22 -4.93
C GLU A 110 5.61 8.29 -5.40
N LYS A 111 4.83 7.96 -6.45
CA LYS A 111 3.77 8.83 -6.96
C LYS A 111 2.70 9.08 -5.90
N LEU A 112 2.30 8.05 -5.17
CA LEU A 112 1.32 8.16 -4.09
C LEU A 112 1.86 9.01 -2.94
N LEU A 113 3.09 8.77 -2.48
CA LEU A 113 3.73 9.53 -1.40
C LEU A 113 3.84 11.02 -1.76
N THR A 114 4.29 11.33 -2.97
CA THR A 114 4.35 12.71 -3.47
C THR A 114 2.96 13.37 -3.51
N TYR A 115 1.93 12.62 -3.93
CA TYR A 115 0.55 13.09 -3.95
C TYR A 115 -0.03 13.34 -2.54
N LEU A 116 0.49 12.64 -1.53
CA LEU A 116 0.19 12.80 -0.10
C LEU A 116 1.09 13.85 0.60
N ASP A 117 1.76 14.71 -0.18
CA ASP A 117 2.64 15.79 0.30
C ASP A 117 3.90 15.31 1.06
N ILE A 118 4.31 14.06 0.85
CA ILE A 118 5.61 13.53 1.28
C ILE A 118 6.56 13.69 0.09
N LYS A 119 7.22 14.85 0.00
CA LYS A 119 8.06 15.24 -1.15
C LYS A 119 9.53 14.90 -0.96
N ASP A 120 9.97 14.81 0.29
CA ASP A 120 11.36 14.56 0.64
C ASP A 120 11.57 13.06 0.85
N ILE A 121 11.63 12.33 -0.26
CA ILE A 121 11.91 10.89 -0.30
C ILE A 121 13.34 10.68 -0.82
N LEU A 122 14.15 9.92 -0.09
CA LEU A 122 15.44 9.44 -0.55
C LEU A 122 15.29 8.03 -1.11
N GLN A 123 15.62 7.85 -2.37
CA GLN A 123 15.57 6.58 -3.07
C GLN A 123 16.97 6.04 -3.23
N ILE A 124 17.16 4.80 -2.80
CA ILE A 124 18.41 4.08 -2.86
C ILE A 124 18.16 2.75 -3.55
N ASP A 125 18.94 2.47 -4.59
CA ASP A 125 19.05 1.13 -5.14
C ASP A 125 20.19 0.39 -4.44
N ALA A 126 19.83 -0.67 -3.72
CA ALA A 126 20.74 -1.64 -3.13
C ALA A 126 21.01 -2.76 -4.14
N VAL A 127 22.13 -2.65 -4.86
CA VAL A 127 22.46 -3.55 -5.97
C VAL A 127 23.31 -4.71 -5.48
N GLU A 128 22.69 -5.87 -5.38
CA GLU A 128 23.33 -7.13 -5.03
C GLU A 128 24.19 -7.62 -6.20
N GLN A 129 25.49 -7.78 -5.94
CA GLN A 129 26.45 -8.38 -6.86
C GLN A 129 26.43 -9.91 -6.72
N PRO A 130 26.89 -10.67 -7.73
CA PRO A 130 26.96 -12.13 -7.68
C PRO A 130 27.80 -12.68 -6.52
N ASN A 131 28.78 -11.91 -6.03
CA ASN A 131 29.61 -12.27 -4.89
C ASN A 131 28.99 -11.93 -3.52
N GLY A 132 27.71 -11.52 -3.49
CA GLY A 132 26.99 -11.14 -2.27
C GLY A 132 27.25 -9.71 -1.80
N LYS A 133 28.18 -8.96 -2.41
CA LYS A 133 28.40 -7.55 -2.07
C LYS A 133 27.20 -6.71 -2.49
N ILE A 134 26.77 -5.78 -1.62
CA ILE A 134 25.73 -4.80 -1.95
C ILE A 134 26.39 -3.45 -2.19
N ASN A 135 26.14 -2.85 -3.35
CA ASN A 135 26.52 -1.48 -3.64
C ASN A 135 25.28 -0.59 -3.58
N LEU A 136 25.38 0.57 -2.93
CA LEU A 136 24.29 1.53 -2.80
C LEU A 136 24.42 2.66 -3.82
N TYR A 137 23.29 3.00 -4.43
CA TYR A 137 23.19 4.00 -5.47
C TYR A 137 22.01 4.93 -5.22
N LEU A 138 22.23 6.24 -5.27
CA LEU A 138 21.14 7.22 -5.19
C LEU A 138 20.34 7.16 -6.49
N SER A 139 19.07 6.83 -6.37
CA SER A 139 18.15 6.59 -7.49
C SER A 139 17.03 7.62 -7.59
N ASN A 140 17.13 8.76 -6.87
CA ASN A 140 16.19 9.90 -6.77
C ASN A 140 15.76 10.60 -8.09
N VAL A 141 15.86 9.91 -9.21
CA VAL A 141 15.97 10.48 -10.55
C VAL A 141 14.82 10.07 -11.48
N TYR A 142 13.89 9.24 -11.04
CA TYR A 142 12.84 8.71 -11.94
C TYR A 142 11.53 9.50 -11.84
N ASN A 143 11.62 10.84 -11.87
CA ASN A 143 10.46 11.72 -11.85
C ASN A 143 9.63 11.70 -13.15
N ASN A 144 10.16 11.15 -14.24
CA ASN A 144 9.40 10.88 -15.47
C ASN A 144 9.90 9.55 -16.04
N TYR A 145 9.04 8.54 -16.07
CA TYR A 145 9.29 7.35 -16.86
C TYR A 145 8.15 7.17 -17.86
N THR A 146 8.49 6.90 -19.11
CA THR A 146 7.52 6.38 -20.06
C THR A 146 7.62 4.87 -20.03
N ILE A 147 6.48 4.23 -19.75
CA ILE A 147 6.31 2.81 -19.99
C ILE A 147 6.16 2.66 -21.50
N MET A 148 7.20 2.20 -22.18
CA MET A 148 7.10 1.86 -23.60
C MET A 148 6.74 0.38 -23.71
N THR A 149 5.63 0.07 -24.39
CA THR A 149 5.30 -1.29 -24.81
C THR A 149 6.16 -1.67 -26.00
N ALA A 150 7.19 -2.49 -25.78
CA ALA A 150 7.89 -3.13 -26.88
C ALA A 150 7.11 -4.39 -27.29
N THR A 151 6.39 -4.32 -28.41
CA THR A 151 5.75 -5.47 -29.06
C THR A 151 6.79 -6.24 -29.88
N LYS A 152 7.52 -7.16 -29.24
CA LYS A 152 8.12 -8.29 -29.97
C LYS A 152 7.18 -9.49 -29.82
N LYS A 153 6.72 -10.02 -30.95
CA LYS A 153 5.95 -11.27 -31.14
C LYS A 153 5.47 -11.90 -29.82
N ARG A 154 4.24 -11.53 -29.41
CA ARG A 154 3.43 -12.13 -28.33
C ARG A 154 3.81 -11.85 -26.86
N LYS A 155 4.75 -10.96 -26.54
CA LYS A 155 4.90 -10.46 -25.16
C LYS A 155 5.09 -8.95 -25.16
N ALA A 156 4.15 -8.20 -24.57
CA ALA A 156 4.36 -6.81 -24.22
C ALA A 156 5.51 -6.76 -23.22
N ARG A 157 6.62 -6.11 -23.58
CA ARG A 157 7.72 -5.84 -22.65
C ARG A 157 7.63 -4.37 -22.27
N TYR A 158 7.35 -4.09 -21.01
CA TYR A 158 7.41 -2.74 -20.46
C TYR A 158 8.87 -2.34 -20.33
N VAL A 159 9.31 -1.41 -21.19
CA VAL A 159 10.63 -0.81 -21.08
C VAL A 159 10.46 0.49 -20.28
N THR A 160 11.04 0.52 -19.08
CA THR A 160 11.12 1.74 -18.28
C THR A 160 12.21 2.63 -18.87
N LYS A 161 11.84 3.68 -19.60
CA LYS A 161 12.82 4.69 -20.00
C LYS A 161 12.95 5.70 -18.87
N TYR A 162 14.08 5.67 -18.19
CA TYR A 162 14.41 6.64 -17.14
C TYR A 162 14.72 8.00 -17.78
N LEU A 163 13.89 9.03 -17.54
CA LEU A 163 14.23 10.41 -17.89
C LEU A 163 14.95 11.03 -16.70
N LEU A 164 16.27 11.07 -16.76
CA LEU A 164 17.10 11.83 -15.85
C LEU A 164 16.62 13.29 -15.83
N LYS A 165 16.00 13.74 -14.73
CA LYS A 165 16.07 15.16 -14.40
C LYS A 165 17.51 15.44 -13.95
N SER A 166 18.09 16.55 -14.39
CA SER A 166 19.40 17.00 -13.96
C SER A 166 19.50 16.91 -12.44
N LEU A 167 20.40 16.05 -11.98
CA LEU A 167 20.70 15.82 -10.57
C LEU A 167 21.16 17.13 -9.93
N ASP A 168 20.34 17.71 -9.06
CA ASP A 168 20.84 18.74 -8.15
C ASP A 168 21.71 18.05 -7.09
N LYS A 169 23.03 18.22 -7.18
CA LYS A 169 23.98 17.66 -6.21
C LYS A 169 23.69 18.13 -4.79
N ASN A 170 23.09 19.31 -4.61
CA ASN A 170 22.71 19.83 -3.30
C ASN A 170 21.46 19.15 -2.72
N ALA A 171 20.65 18.47 -3.56
CA ALA A 171 19.50 17.73 -3.08
C ALA A 171 19.88 16.59 -2.13
N PHE A 172 21.13 16.11 -2.15
CA PHE A 172 21.60 15.02 -1.32
C PHE A 172 22.12 15.44 0.06
N MET A 173 22.22 16.74 0.34
CA MET A 173 22.71 17.25 1.63
C MET A 173 21.58 17.67 2.59
N LYS A 174 20.35 17.23 2.35
CA LYS A 174 19.19 17.54 3.19
C LYS A 174 18.73 16.35 4.02
N GLU A 175 17.92 16.65 5.03
CA GLU A 175 17.14 15.63 5.73
C GLU A 175 15.96 15.19 4.85
N TYR A 176 15.72 13.88 4.84
CA TYR A 176 14.57 13.29 4.18
C TYR A 176 13.53 12.87 5.22
N GLU A 177 12.27 12.79 4.81
CA GLU A 177 11.19 12.30 5.66
C GLU A 177 11.11 10.78 5.62
N VAL A 178 11.32 10.23 4.42
CA VAL A 178 11.24 8.81 4.12
C VAL A 178 12.44 8.40 3.28
N VAL A 179 13.02 7.24 3.57
CA VAL A 179 14.02 6.58 2.74
C VAL A 179 13.40 5.30 2.18
N SER A 180 13.48 5.12 0.86
CA SER A 180 13.07 3.91 0.14
C SER A 180 14.33 3.21 -0.35
N ILE A 181 14.61 2.01 0.18
CA ILE A 181 15.75 1.19 -0.24
C ILE A 181 15.23 -0.02 -1.01
N ARG A 182 15.37 0.04 -2.33
CA ARG A 182 14.98 -1.03 -3.26
C ARG A 182 16.15 -1.95 -3.53
N PHE A 183 15.96 -3.24 -3.32
CA PHE A 183 16.97 -4.25 -3.66
C PHE A 183 16.81 -4.71 -5.10
N VAL A 184 17.89 -4.63 -5.87
CA VAL A 184 17.92 -4.96 -7.30
C VAL A 184 19.09 -5.90 -7.59
N GLN A 185 18.86 -6.93 -8.42
CA GLN A 185 19.94 -7.79 -8.90
C GLN A 185 20.79 -7.04 -9.95
N SER A 186 22.12 -7.15 -9.85
CA SER A 186 23.06 -6.40 -10.70
C SER A 186 22.84 -6.56 -12.20
N GLU A 187 22.41 -7.74 -12.65
CA GLU A 187 22.17 -8.06 -14.07
C GLU A 187 20.98 -7.31 -14.67
N LYS A 188 20.08 -6.81 -13.83
CA LYS A 188 18.84 -6.12 -14.22
C LYS A 188 18.94 -4.60 -14.02
N HIS A 189 20.12 -4.10 -13.68
CA HIS A 189 20.31 -2.73 -13.21
C HIS A 189 21.07 -1.89 -14.24
N ASP A 190 20.43 -0.81 -14.72
CA ASP A 190 21.07 0.18 -15.58
C ASP A 190 21.89 1.15 -14.72
N LYS A 191 23.21 0.90 -14.68
CA LYS A 191 24.16 1.66 -13.87
C LYS A 191 24.54 3.03 -14.45
N ALA A 192 24.18 3.32 -15.70
CA ALA A 192 24.75 4.44 -16.44
C ALA A 192 24.43 5.82 -15.83
N ASN A 193 23.41 5.90 -14.98
CA ASN A 193 22.80 7.16 -14.53
C ASN A 193 22.73 7.31 -13.02
N LEU A 194 23.45 6.48 -12.26
CA LEU A 194 23.30 6.40 -10.81
C LEU A 194 24.56 6.85 -10.07
N ILE A 195 24.36 7.61 -8.99
CA ILE A 195 25.46 8.07 -8.13
C ILE A 195 25.74 7.00 -7.10
N LYS A 196 26.89 6.34 -7.23
CA LYS A 196 27.39 5.43 -6.20
C LYS A 196 27.67 6.21 -4.92
N THR A 197 27.31 5.64 -3.78
CA THR A 197 27.48 6.28 -2.47
C THR A 197 28.54 5.55 -1.66
N ASP A 198 29.17 6.27 -0.73
CA ASP A 198 30.09 5.67 0.26
C ASP A 198 29.34 5.02 1.44
N MET A 199 28.01 5.05 1.43
CA MET A 199 27.18 4.40 2.44
C MET A 199 27.38 2.89 2.46
N THR A 200 27.35 2.32 3.66
CA THR A 200 27.44 0.88 3.89
C THR A 200 26.09 0.32 4.35
N MET A 201 25.86 -0.96 4.09
CA MET A 201 24.71 -1.70 4.64
C MET A 201 24.99 -2.27 6.03
N GLU A 202 26.10 -1.85 6.66
CA GLU A 202 26.48 -2.32 7.98
C GLU A 202 25.40 -1.95 9.00
N ASN A 203 24.99 -2.92 9.81
CA ASN A 203 23.92 -2.76 10.80
C ASN A 203 22.56 -2.31 10.23
N PHE A 204 22.35 -2.37 8.91
CA PHE A 204 21.06 -2.01 8.31
C PHE A 204 19.92 -2.76 9.00
N PHE A 205 20.03 -4.08 9.13
CA PHE A 205 18.98 -4.92 9.73
C PHE A 205 18.86 -4.80 11.24
N THR A 206 19.86 -4.25 11.94
CA THR A 206 19.92 -4.22 13.41
C THR A 206 19.62 -2.83 13.99
N ASN A 207 20.21 -1.78 13.44
CA ASN A 207 20.22 -0.43 14.04
C ASN A 207 19.47 0.62 13.22
N GLY A 208 18.88 0.24 12.08
CA GLY A 208 18.29 1.19 11.14
C GLY A 208 19.32 1.72 10.14
N PHE A 209 19.16 2.96 9.71
CA PHE A 209 19.98 3.55 8.66
C PHE A 209 20.32 4.99 9.01
N VAL A 210 21.59 5.38 8.84
CA VAL A 210 22.04 6.74 9.08
C VAL A 210 22.45 7.36 7.76
N TYR A 211 21.90 8.53 7.46
CA TYR A 211 22.25 9.29 6.28
C TYR A 211 22.35 10.77 6.62
N ASN A 212 23.49 11.38 6.30
CA ASN A 212 23.76 12.81 6.55
C ASN A 212 23.43 13.20 8.02
N ASN A 213 23.98 12.45 8.97
CA ASN A 213 23.76 12.59 10.43
C ASN A 213 22.29 12.46 10.88
N THR A 214 21.39 12.02 10.01
CA THR A 214 19.99 11.77 10.31
C THR A 214 19.75 10.27 10.48
N GLU A 215 19.10 9.89 11.57
CA GLU A 215 18.71 8.51 11.83
C GLU A 215 17.35 8.19 11.21
N TYR A 216 17.25 7.02 10.57
CA TYR A 216 16.04 6.49 9.98
C TYR A 216 15.78 5.09 10.55
N VAL A 217 14.51 4.83 10.85
CA VAL A 217 14.07 3.55 11.42
C VAL A 217 13.27 2.77 10.40
N HIS A 218 13.38 1.44 10.45
CA HIS A 218 12.55 0.55 9.64
C HIS A 218 11.09 0.71 10.00
N ASP A 219 10.27 0.99 9.00
CA ASP A 219 8.83 1.14 9.18
C ASP A 219 8.08 0.02 8.47
N SER A 220 8.39 -0.24 7.20
CA SER A 220 7.67 -1.24 6.41
C SER A 220 8.51 -1.85 5.30
N LEU A 221 7.99 -2.92 4.72
CA LEU A 221 8.64 -3.71 3.67
C LEU A 221 7.62 -4.03 2.58
N LEU A 222 7.91 -3.71 1.32
CA LEU A 222 7.23 -4.33 0.18
C LEU A 222 8.02 -5.57 -0.24
N LEU A 223 7.32 -6.69 -0.46
CA LEU A 223 7.95 -7.97 -0.77
C LEU A 223 7.18 -8.71 -1.86
N THR A 224 7.89 -9.08 -2.92
CA THR A 224 7.35 -9.92 -4.01
C THR A 224 7.91 -11.33 -3.88
N ASN A 225 7.11 -12.34 -4.22
CA ASN A 225 7.52 -13.73 -4.12
C ASN A 225 8.74 -14.04 -5.00
N PHE A 226 9.73 -14.76 -4.45
CA PHE A 226 10.96 -15.05 -5.17
C PHE A 226 10.78 -16.15 -6.22
N ASN A 227 9.77 -17.02 -6.03
CA ASN A 227 9.54 -18.22 -6.82
C ASN A 227 8.54 -18.03 -7.98
N ILE A 228 8.41 -16.80 -8.49
CA ILE A 228 7.40 -16.43 -9.50
C ILE A 228 7.49 -17.31 -10.77
N TYR A 229 8.70 -17.73 -11.15
CA TYR A 229 8.93 -18.54 -12.34
C TYR A 229 8.59 -20.01 -12.10
N GLU A 230 8.83 -20.51 -10.89
CA GLU A 230 8.59 -21.88 -10.47
C GLU A 230 7.11 -22.16 -10.23
N CYS A 231 6.38 -21.21 -9.62
CA CYS A 231 4.95 -21.37 -9.32
C CYS A 231 4.02 -20.73 -10.35
N HIS A 232 4.56 -19.97 -11.32
CA HIS A 232 3.80 -19.22 -12.33
C HIS A 232 2.73 -18.27 -11.75
N LYS A 233 2.98 -17.75 -10.54
CA LYS A 233 2.08 -16.83 -9.83
C LYS A 233 2.91 -15.70 -9.24
N GLY A 234 2.56 -14.46 -9.58
CA GLY A 234 3.12 -13.26 -8.96
C GLY A 234 2.18 -12.77 -7.86
N HIS A 235 2.73 -12.43 -6.70
CA HIS A 235 1.99 -11.84 -5.60
C HIS A 235 2.88 -10.92 -4.77
N ASP A 236 2.33 -9.77 -4.41
CA ASP A 236 2.97 -8.80 -3.55
C ASP A 236 2.31 -8.81 -2.16
N ILE A 237 3.16 -8.81 -1.14
CA ILE A 237 2.79 -8.70 0.26
C ILE A 237 3.56 -7.53 0.89
N CYS A 238 3.23 -7.20 2.14
CA CYS A 238 4.06 -6.26 2.88
C CYS A 238 4.30 -6.67 4.32
N GLY A 239 5.44 -6.22 4.84
CA GLY A 239 5.69 -6.08 6.25
C GLY A 239 5.27 -4.69 6.72
N VAL A 240 4.65 -4.61 7.89
CA VAL A 240 4.29 -3.35 8.56
C VAL A 240 4.76 -3.37 10.00
N THR A 241 5.05 -2.19 10.55
CA THR A 241 5.24 -2.00 11.99
C THR A 241 3.90 -1.65 12.65
N CYS A 242 3.66 -2.20 13.83
CA CYS A 242 2.52 -1.85 14.66
C CYS A 242 2.81 -2.18 16.12
N GLY A 243 2.59 -1.21 17.02
CA GLY A 243 2.83 -1.40 18.46
C GLY A 243 4.29 -1.75 18.78
N ASN A 244 5.24 -1.18 18.01
CA ASN A 244 6.67 -1.50 18.06
C ASN A 244 7.03 -2.95 17.71
N GLU A 245 6.06 -3.73 17.21
CA GLU A 245 6.27 -5.07 16.68
C GLU A 245 6.13 -5.06 15.15
N ARG A 246 6.53 -6.17 14.52
CA ARG A 246 6.53 -6.36 13.07
C ARG A 246 5.57 -7.47 12.67
N PHE A 247 4.83 -7.21 11.59
CA PHE A 247 3.80 -8.11 11.07
C PHE A 247 3.89 -8.21 9.55
N MET A 248 3.37 -9.30 9.00
CA MET A 248 3.16 -9.51 7.58
C MET A 248 1.67 -9.45 7.23
N TYR A 249 1.39 -8.83 6.10
CA TYR A 249 0.08 -8.70 5.48
C TYR A 249 0.10 -9.34 4.10
N ASN A 250 -0.88 -10.18 3.78
CA ASN A 250 -0.94 -10.90 2.49
C ASN A 250 -2.12 -10.51 1.57
N GLY A 251 -3.05 -9.69 2.06
CA GLY A 251 -4.26 -9.25 1.34
C GLY A 251 -5.33 -10.30 1.11
N TRP A 252 -5.14 -11.56 1.50
CA TRP A 252 -6.09 -12.61 1.20
C TRP A 252 -7.31 -12.57 2.13
N LEU A 253 -8.44 -13.04 1.61
CA LEU A 253 -9.63 -13.32 2.40
C LEU A 253 -9.59 -14.77 2.88
N ARG A 254 -10.14 -15.05 4.07
CA ARG A 254 -10.30 -16.42 4.61
C ARG A 254 -10.98 -17.36 3.60
N HIS A 255 -11.87 -16.83 2.77
CA HIS A 255 -12.32 -17.46 1.52
C HIS A 255 -12.32 -16.41 0.40
N THR A 256 -11.44 -16.55 -0.61
CA THR A 256 -11.32 -15.60 -1.73
C THR A 256 -11.75 -16.20 -3.07
N ARG A 257 -12.08 -15.32 -4.02
CA ARG A 257 -12.35 -15.62 -5.43
C ARG A 257 -11.08 -15.51 -6.31
N ASP A 258 -9.93 -15.22 -5.73
CA ASP A 258 -8.64 -15.08 -6.41
C ASP A 258 -8.28 -16.35 -7.20
N ALA A 259 -7.88 -16.18 -8.47
CA ALA A 259 -7.50 -17.27 -9.36
C ALA A 259 -6.30 -18.08 -8.85
N ALA A 260 -5.41 -17.48 -8.05
CA ALA A 260 -4.31 -18.17 -7.39
C ALA A 260 -4.78 -19.24 -6.38
N MET A 261 -6.05 -19.18 -5.95
CA MET A 261 -6.67 -20.03 -4.92
C MET A 261 -7.73 -21.01 -5.43
N GLN A 262 -8.12 -20.98 -6.71
CA GLN A 262 -9.31 -21.72 -7.21
C GLN A 262 -9.20 -23.27 -7.26
N LYS A 263 -8.18 -23.91 -6.66
CA LYS A 263 -7.98 -25.36 -6.82
C LYS A 263 -8.04 -26.24 -5.56
N THR A 264 -8.31 -25.74 -4.35
CA THR A 264 -8.09 -26.60 -3.16
C THR A 264 -9.19 -26.77 -2.11
N THR A 265 -10.37 -26.15 -2.16
CA THR A 265 -11.42 -26.50 -1.18
C THR A 265 -12.84 -26.33 -1.70
N LYS A 266 -13.52 -27.46 -1.98
CA LYS A 266 -14.97 -27.58 -1.86
C LYS A 266 -15.29 -27.84 -0.39
N THR A 267 -15.57 -26.81 0.39
CA THR A 267 -16.18 -26.97 1.71
C THR A 267 -17.40 -26.07 1.83
N THR A 268 -18.48 -26.74 2.19
CA THR A 268 -19.83 -26.27 2.45
C THR A 268 -19.90 -25.39 3.69
N GLY A 269 -20.63 -24.26 3.62
CA GLY A 269 -21.47 -23.86 4.75
C GLY A 269 -21.16 -22.58 5.55
N ALA A 270 -20.10 -21.81 5.28
CA ALA A 270 -19.94 -20.49 5.89
C ALA A 270 -19.24 -19.50 4.95
N ASN A 271 -19.96 -18.44 4.54
CA ASN A 271 -19.46 -17.30 3.76
C ASN A 271 -18.48 -16.45 4.59
N ASN A 272 -17.30 -16.94 4.95
CA ASN A 272 -16.33 -16.16 5.72
C ASN A 272 -15.50 -15.26 4.79
N THR A 273 -16.08 -14.12 4.42
CA THR A 273 -15.52 -13.12 3.49
C THR A 273 -14.57 -12.12 4.15
N TYR A 274 -14.06 -12.40 5.35
CA TYR A 274 -13.17 -11.51 6.09
C TYR A 274 -11.72 -11.60 5.62
N PRO A 275 -10.98 -10.48 5.60
CA PRO A 275 -9.55 -10.49 5.31
C PRO A 275 -8.76 -11.21 6.41
N CYS A 276 -7.62 -11.79 6.04
CA CYS A 276 -6.65 -12.33 6.98
C CYS A 276 -6.11 -11.21 7.88
N GLU A 277 -5.97 -11.51 9.17
CA GLU A 277 -5.37 -10.61 10.14
C GLU A 277 -3.87 -10.40 9.84
N LEU A 278 -3.28 -9.36 10.45
CA LEU A 278 -1.83 -9.18 10.45
C LEU A 278 -1.16 -10.37 11.15
N MET A 279 -0.23 -11.03 10.46
CA MET A 279 0.51 -12.18 10.97
C MET A 279 1.79 -11.69 11.64
N LYS A 280 1.97 -11.97 12.94
CA LYS A 280 3.19 -11.57 13.66
C LYS A 280 4.40 -12.24 13.02
N TYR A 281 5.37 -11.45 12.57
CA TYR A 281 6.54 -11.93 11.86
C TYR A 281 7.59 -10.83 11.77
N ASP A 282 8.79 -11.10 12.31
CA ASP A 282 9.89 -10.15 12.30
C ASP A 282 10.66 -10.19 10.98
N TRP A 283 10.25 -9.35 10.05
CA TRP A 283 10.84 -9.23 8.71
C TRP A 283 12.21 -8.51 8.67
N LEU A 284 12.85 -8.21 9.80
CA LEU A 284 14.28 -7.83 9.85
C LEU A 284 15.21 -8.96 10.33
N SER A 285 14.64 -9.98 10.96
CA SER A 285 15.42 -11.14 11.39
C SER A 285 15.66 -12.09 10.22
N ASN A 286 16.85 -12.69 10.13
CA ASN A 286 17.10 -13.70 9.11
C ASN A 286 16.22 -14.93 9.38
N GLN A 287 15.26 -15.18 8.51
CA GLN A 287 14.25 -16.22 8.65
C GLN A 287 14.29 -17.17 7.44
N PRO A 288 13.87 -18.44 7.61
CA PRO A 288 13.80 -19.39 6.51
C PRO A 288 12.81 -18.91 5.44
N ASP A 289 12.88 -19.56 4.27
CA ASP A 289 11.86 -19.37 3.25
C ASP A 289 10.49 -19.76 3.81
N PHE A 290 9.46 -18.98 3.48
CA PHE A 290 8.08 -19.23 3.89
C PHE A 290 7.12 -19.08 2.72
N CYS A 291 6.01 -19.81 2.75
CA CYS A 291 4.94 -19.69 1.77
C CYS A 291 3.65 -19.26 2.43
N LEU A 292 2.77 -18.63 1.65
CA LEU A 292 1.44 -18.28 2.14
C LEU A 292 0.54 -19.51 2.16
N ASN A 293 -0.10 -19.78 3.30
CA ASN A 293 -1.17 -20.75 3.40
C ASN A 293 -2.54 -20.06 3.25
N PRO A 294 -3.22 -20.24 2.11
CA PRO A 294 -4.48 -19.56 1.85
C PRO A 294 -5.64 -20.04 2.72
N SER A 295 -5.58 -21.26 3.23
CA SER A 295 -6.64 -21.86 4.05
C SER A 295 -6.56 -21.47 5.52
N MET A 296 -5.37 -21.10 6.00
CA MET A 296 -5.11 -20.85 7.42
C MET A 296 -4.84 -19.38 7.77
N CYS A 297 -4.64 -18.50 6.77
CA CYS A 297 -4.13 -17.14 7.00
C CYS A 297 -2.83 -17.18 7.84
N LYS A 298 -1.89 -18.06 7.46
CA LYS A 298 -0.60 -18.26 8.14
C LYS A 298 0.55 -18.31 7.14
N LEU A 299 1.75 -18.10 7.67
CA LEU A 299 3.01 -18.33 6.97
C LEU A 299 3.49 -19.74 7.34
N ASP A 300 3.62 -20.60 6.33
CA ASP A 300 4.14 -21.95 6.52
C ASP A 300 5.59 -22.00 6.06
N ASN A 301 6.45 -22.71 6.79
CA ASN A 301 7.82 -22.96 6.36
C ASN A 301 7.84 -23.91 5.16
N ILE A 302 8.89 -23.82 4.35
CA ILE A 302 9.07 -24.72 3.20
C ILE A 302 9.77 -25.99 3.64
N ASP A 303 9.13 -27.12 3.38
CA ASP A 303 9.72 -28.44 3.63
C ASP A 303 10.12 -29.17 2.33
N THR A 304 9.63 -28.73 1.15
CA THR A 304 9.93 -29.45 -0.12
C THR A 304 9.91 -28.60 -1.41
N ASN A 305 10.63 -29.06 -2.45
CA ASN A 305 10.56 -28.53 -3.82
C ASN A 305 9.14 -28.54 -4.43
N LYS A 306 8.25 -29.39 -3.92
CA LYS A 306 6.86 -29.49 -4.36
C LYS A 306 6.05 -28.26 -3.95
N GLU A 307 6.39 -27.65 -2.82
CA GLU A 307 5.74 -26.44 -2.32
C GLU A 307 6.12 -25.22 -3.15
N LEU A 308 7.40 -25.11 -3.53
CA LEU A 308 7.90 -24.04 -4.41
C LEU A 308 7.16 -23.96 -5.76
N LYS A 309 6.63 -25.08 -6.26
CA LYS A 309 5.86 -25.12 -7.52
C LYS A 309 4.36 -24.84 -7.35
N ARG A 310 3.82 -24.99 -6.14
CA ARG A 310 2.37 -24.92 -5.88
C ARG A 310 1.96 -23.62 -5.18
N ASN A 311 2.82 -23.15 -4.30
CA ASN A 311 2.57 -22.04 -3.40
C ASN A 311 3.36 -20.81 -3.82
N VAL A 312 2.90 -19.66 -3.33
CA VAL A 312 3.60 -18.38 -3.47
C VAL A 312 4.51 -18.24 -2.25
N CYS A 313 5.82 -18.11 -2.49
CA CYS A 313 6.83 -18.21 -1.45
C CYS A 313 7.80 -17.02 -1.43
N PHE A 314 8.21 -16.66 -0.23
CA PHE A 314 8.85 -15.40 0.11
C PHE A 314 10.05 -15.64 1.01
N ASN A 315 10.99 -14.70 0.95
CA ASN A 315 12.14 -14.63 1.84
C ASN A 315 12.61 -13.16 1.84
N ILE A 316 12.96 -12.62 3.00
CA ILE A 316 13.34 -11.20 3.14
C ILE A 316 14.71 -10.84 2.53
N SER A 317 15.46 -11.85 2.08
CA SER A 317 16.77 -11.77 1.44
C SER A 317 16.74 -12.25 -0.02
N LYS A 318 15.57 -12.65 -0.55
CA LYS A 318 15.41 -13.10 -1.95
C LYS A 318 14.29 -12.34 -2.65
N GLY A 319 14.42 -12.25 -3.97
CA GLY A 319 13.41 -11.63 -4.82
C GLY A 319 13.34 -10.09 -4.68
N PRO A 320 12.43 -9.46 -5.43
CA PRO A 320 12.20 -8.02 -5.36
C PRO A 320 11.66 -7.60 -4.00
N ARG A 321 12.29 -6.58 -3.43
CA ARG A 321 11.90 -6.03 -2.12
C ARG A 321 12.32 -4.58 -1.96
N THR A 322 11.51 -3.82 -1.25
CA THR A 322 11.75 -2.40 -0.98
C THR A 322 11.46 -2.12 0.49
N TYR A 323 12.47 -1.68 1.23
CA TYR A 323 12.30 -1.24 2.61
C TYR A 323 11.94 0.24 2.63
N LEU A 324 10.91 0.58 3.39
CA LEU A 324 10.58 1.95 3.74
C LEU A 324 11.07 2.22 5.15
N MET A 325 11.89 3.25 5.26
CA MET A 325 12.42 3.75 6.51
C MET A 325 11.92 5.17 6.72
N VAL A 326 11.64 5.52 7.96
CA VAL A 326 11.08 6.81 8.34
C VAL A 326 12.10 7.54 9.19
N ASN A 327 12.23 8.85 8.97
CA ASN A 327 13.06 9.70 9.81
C ASN A 327 12.64 9.56 11.28
N LYS A 328 13.61 9.30 12.16
CA LYS A 328 13.38 9.02 13.58
C LYS A 328 12.59 10.13 14.29
N LYS A 329 12.60 11.36 13.78
CA LYS A 329 11.77 12.47 14.31
C LYS A 329 10.26 12.21 14.28
N PHE A 330 9.80 11.26 13.45
CA PHE A 330 8.39 10.86 13.39
C PHE A 330 8.05 9.67 14.29
N MET A 331 8.98 9.19 15.14
CA MET A 331 8.73 8.16 16.15
C MET A 331 8.09 8.73 17.43
N PHE A 332 6.92 9.36 17.31
CA PHE A 332 6.12 9.77 18.47
C PHE A 332 4.95 8.81 18.70
N ASN A 333 4.47 8.74 19.95
CA ASN A 333 3.27 7.99 20.24
C ASN A 333 2.06 8.75 19.71
N GLU A 334 1.11 8.04 19.09
CA GLU A 334 -0.10 8.67 18.56
C GLU A 334 -0.95 9.39 19.63
N VAL A 335 -0.74 9.07 20.91
CA VAL A 335 -1.39 9.74 22.05
C VAL A 335 -0.92 11.20 22.20
N ASP A 336 0.27 11.52 21.69
CA ASP A 336 0.86 12.86 21.67
C ASP A 336 0.35 13.70 20.48
N VAL A 337 -0.43 13.09 19.58
CA VAL A 337 -1.17 13.82 18.55
C VAL A 337 -2.42 14.39 19.24
N PRO A 338 -2.65 15.72 19.23
CA PRO A 338 -3.80 16.32 19.89
C PRO A 338 -5.07 15.56 19.56
N SER A 339 -5.72 15.07 20.62
CA SER A 339 -6.83 14.14 20.56
C SER A 339 -7.83 14.52 19.45
N VAL A 340 -8.11 13.52 18.62
CA VAL A 340 -9.09 13.44 17.52
C VAL A 340 -10.53 13.76 17.98
N THR A 341 -10.75 14.18 19.23
CA THR A 341 -12.00 14.79 19.70
C THR A 341 -12.43 16.04 18.91
N THR A 342 -11.55 16.65 18.10
CA THR A 342 -11.89 17.71 17.15
C THR A 342 -11.95 17.26 15.68
N ALA A 343 -11.79 15.97 15.35
CA ALA A 343 -11.88 15.49 13.95
C ALA A 343 -13.32 15.42 13.38
N LEU A 344 -14.32 15.83 14.16
CA LEU A 344 -15.66 16.21 13.68
C LEU A 344 -15.83 17.74 13.51
N ALA A 345 -14.82 18.54 13.89
CA ALA A 345 -14.80 19.96 13.55
C ALA A 345 -14.41 20.08 12.07
N ILE A 346 -15.45 20.30 11.26
CA ILE A 346 -15.38 20.62 9.83
C ILE A 346 -14.26 21.64 9.59
N ASP A 347 -13.34 21.30 8.69
CA ASP A 347 -12.23 22.13 8.24
C ASP A 347 -12.78 23.50 7.75
N PRO A 348 -12.22 24.65 8.16
CA PRO A 348 -12.66 25.96 7.65
C PRO A 348 -12.61 26.06 6.11
N GLN A 349 -11.73 25.32 5.44
CA GLN A 349 -11.72 25.17 3.98
C GLN A 349 -12.89 24.31 3.47
N GLU A 350 -13.32 23.28 4.21
CA GLU A 350 -14.58 22.56 3.93
C GLU A 350 -15.80 23.50 4.05
N LYS A 351 -15.81 24.44 5.00
CA LYS A 351 -16.89 25.44 5.12
C LYS A 351 -16.97 26.40 3.93
N GLN A 352 -15.87 26.67 3.23
CA GLN A 352 -15.89 27.53 2.03
C GLN A 352 -16.37 26.77 0.79
N GLU A 353 -15.98 25.50 0.60
CA GLU A 353 -16.52 24.66 -0.49
C GLU A 353 -17.99 24.25 -0.25
N GLU A 354 -18.41 24.01 0.99
CA GLU A 354 -19.83 23.79 1.33
C GLU A 354 -20.69 25.04 1.20
N LYS A 355 -20.12 26.24 1.39
CA LYS A 355 -20.85 27.50 1.18
C LYS A 355 -21.22 27.75 -0.27
N VAL A 356 -20.61 27.06 -1.24
CA VAL A 356 -21.00 27.09 -2.66
C VAL A 356 -22.03 26.00 -3.01
N LYS A 357 -22.39 25.09 -2.08
CA LYS A 357 -23.42 24.04 -2.29
C LYS A 357 -24.40 23.83 -1.13
N LYS A 358 -24.70 24.86 -0.33
CA LYS A 358 -25.86 24.82 0.59
C LYS A 358 -27.17 25.01 -0.17
N THR A 359 -27.72 23.92 -0.71
CA THR A 359 -29.18 23.75 -0.67
C THR A 359 -29.52 22.93 0.58
N LYS A 360 -30.43 23.49 1.39
CA LYS A 360 -30.94 22.99 2.66
C LYS A 360 -31.23 21.47 2.64
N GLY A 361 -31.05 20.82 3.79
CA GLY A 361 -31.38 19.41 4.01
C GLY A 361 -32.73 19.06 3.40
N LYS A 362 -32.70 18.19 2.38
CA LYS A 362 -33.92 17.67 1.77
C LYS A 362 -34.34 16.45 2.57
N GLU A 363 -35.33 16.62 3.43
CA GLU A 363 -36.30 15.53 3.61
C GLU A 363 -36.81 15.14 2.22
N CYS A 364 -36.79 13.85 1.91
CA CYS A 364 -37.34 13.41 0.65
C CYS A 364 -38.84 13.66 0.66
N PRO A 365 -39.43 14.15 -0.46
CA PRO A 365 -40.88 14.27 -0.59
C PRO A 365 -41.58 12.96 -0.23
N GLN A 366 -42.83 13.06 0.24
CA GLN A 366 -43.65 11.90 0.61
C GLN A 366 -43.61 10.81 -0.48
N GLY A 367 -43.34 9.56 -0.09
CA GLY A 367 -43.18 8.44 -1.02
C GLY A 367 -41.75 8.23 -1.57
N LYS A 368 -40.75 9.01 -1.11
CA LYS A 368 -39.34 8.85 -1.49
C LYS A 368 -38.42 8.67 -0.27
N ILE A 369 -37.31 7.97 -0.47
CA ILE A 369 -36.26 7.70 0.53
C ILE A 369 -34.89 8.13 0.00
N VAL A 370 -33.99 8.58 0.87
CA VAL A 370 -32.62 8.95 0.47
C VAL A 370 -31.84 7.69 0.13
N ASN A 371 -31.23 7.66 -1.06
CA ASN A 371 -30.25 6.66 -1.42
C ASN A 371 -28.88 7.02 -0.81
N PRO A 372 -28.36 6.25 0.17
CA PRO A 372 -27.10 6.58 0.85
C PRO A 372 -25.87 6.55 -0.07
N ALA A 373 -25.91 5.83 -1.19
CA ALA A 373 -24.81 5.75 -2.14
C ALA A 373 -24.68 7.00 -3.05
N THR A 374 -25.77 7.76 -3.21
CA THR A 374 -25.81 8.90 -4.16
C THR A 374 -26.30 10.21 -3.54
N GLY A 375 -26.85 10.17 -2.33
CA GLY A 375 -27.47 11.33 -1.66
C GLY A 375 -28.76 11.81 -2.32
N ARG A 376 -29.34 11.07 -3.28
CA ARG A 376 -30.56 11.46 -4.01
C ARG A 376 -31.81 10.77 -3.46
N CYS A 377 -32.96 11.42 -3.54
CA CYS A 377 -34.26 10.83 -3.22
C CYS A 377 -34.74 9.89 -4.32
N VAL A 378 -34.98 8.62 -3.98
CA VAL A 378 -35.54 7.59 -4.87
C VAL A 378 -36.94 7.19 -4.39
N LYS A 379 -37.81 6.71 -5.29
CA LYS A 379 -39.14 6.23 -4.89
C LYS A 379 -39.03 5.01 -3.97
N ILE A 380 -39.86 4.97 -2.93
CA ILE A 380 -39.94 3.88 -1.95
C ILE A 380 -40.31 2.55 -2.63
N ASP A 381 -41.23 2.58 -3.59
CA ASP A 381 -41.70 1.42 -4.36
C ASP A 381 -40.78 1.02 -5.53
N GLY A 382 -39.79 1.86 -5.86
CA GLY A 382 -38.82 1.60 -6.91
C GLY A 382 -37.82 0.52 -6.53
N ALA A 383 -37.15 -0.09 -7.52
CA ALA A 383 -36.18 -1.17 -7.30
C ALA A 383 -35.08 -0.84 -6.29
N ILE A 384 -34.63 0.43 -6.25
CA ILE A 384 -33.63 0.92 -5.29
C ILE A 384 -34.27 1.15 -3.91
N GLY A 385 -35.46 1.76 -3.83
CA GLY A 385 -36.18 1.99 -2.57
C GLY A 385 -36.52 0.69 -1.85
N LYS A 386 -37.02 -0.30 -2.59
CA LYS A 386 -37.30 -1.66 -2.06
C LYS A 386 -36.05 -2.34 -1.51
N LYS A 387 -34.91 -2.22 -2.19
CA LYS A 387 -33.61 -2.76 -1.71
C LYS A 387 -33.08 -2.06 -0.46
N ILE A 388 -33.41 -0.78 -0.26
CA ILE A 388 -33.02 -0.03 0.93
C ILE A 388 -33.92 -0.44 2.11
N LEU A 389 -35.21 -0.61 1.87
CA LEU A 389 -36.18 -0.99 2.91
C LEU A 389 -36.11 -2.46 3.30
N SER A 390 -35.74 -3.36 2.39
CA SER A 390 -35.54 -4.79 2.69
C SER A 390 -34.26 -5.11 3.48
N LYS A 391 -33.49 -4.08 3.86
CA LYS A 391 -32.21 -4.18 4.58
C LYS A 391 -32.24 -3.48 5.95
N LYS A 392 -33.36 -2.89 6.32
CA LYS A 392 -33.72 -2.64 7.71
C LYS A 392 -34.39 -3.89 8.24
#